data_AF-A0A9E3X3P0-F1
#
_entry.id   AF-A0A9E3X3P0-F1
#
_cell.length_a   1.000
_cell.length_b   1.000
_cell.length_c   1.000
_cell.angle_alpha   90.00
_cell.angle_beta   90.00
_cell.angle_gamma   90.00
#
_symmetry.space_group_name_H-M   'P 1'
#
loop_
_entity.id
_entity.type
_entity.pdbx_description
1 polymer ?
#
loop_
_entity_poly.entity_id
_entity_poly.type
_entity_poly.pdbx_seq_one_letter_code
_entity_poly.pdbx_strand_id
1 'polypeptide(L)'
;MKIYRNTKEIQRKEKIGRRFSLTGLGILFIGMLASFVPTWYPPDTVAPNAVAAFVQQYWPIISFIALPAGFICASIGSYFINRFALRRWPGSKTAARPDQMLERNMKGFDDKYAYFAYGLPSQYLVSGPCGVLIFAVRGDRGRVM
;
A
#
# COMPACT_ATOMS: atom_id res chain seq x y z
N MET A 1 -7.76 -27.88 -12.26
CA MET A 1 -6.68 -26.89 -12.43
C MET A 1 -5.81 -26.86 -11.19
N LYS A 2 -4.50 -27.03 -11.33
CA LYS A 2 -3.55 -26.97 -10.19
C LYS A 2 -3.19 -25.53 -9.88
N ILE A 3 -3.17 -25.15 -8.60
CA ILE A 3 -2.93 -23.76 -8.17
C ILE A 3 -1.72 -23.71 -7.25
N TYR A 4 -0.74 -22.90 -7.62
CA TYR A 4 0.46 -22.64 -6.85
C TYR A 4 0.52 -21.16 -6.49
N ARG A 5 0.43 -20.86 -5.20
CA ARG A 5 0.50 -19.48 -4.69
C ARG A 5 1.43 -19.38 -3.49
N ASN A 6 2.32 -18.41 -3.54
CA ASN A 6 3.13 -18.05 -2.38
C ASN A 6 2.37 -17.07 -1.47
N THR A 7 1.51 -17.61 -0.60
CA THR A 7 0.68 -16.80 0.32
C THR A 7 1.52 -16.04 1.35
N LYS A 8 2.64 -16.61 1.79
CA LYS A 8 3.52 -16.03 2.82
C LYS A 8 4.13 -14.72 2.36
N GLU A 9 4.68 -14.68 1.15
CA GLU A 9 5.27 -13.46 0.59
C GLU A 9 4.24 -12.36 0.38
N ILE A 10 3.07 -12.71 -0.15
CA ILE A 10 1.99 -11.75 -0.42
C ILE A 10 1.51 -11.13 0.89
N GLN A 11 1.24 -11.94 1.92
CA GLN A 11 0.82 -11.43 3.23
C GLN A 11 1.89 -10.56 3.91
N ARG A 12 3.18 -10.89 3.73
CA ARG A 12 4.28 -10.06 4.26
C ARG A 12 4.29 -8.68 3.61
N LYS A 13 4.19 -8.61 2.28
CA LYS A 13 4.16 -7.35 1.52
C LYS A 13 2.91 -6.51 1.84
N GLU A 14 1.77 -7.14 2.03
CA GLU A 14 0.55 -6.48 2.50
C GLU A 14 0.73 -5.87 3.90
N LYS A 15 1.26 -6.63 4.87
CA LYS A 15 1.50 -6.14 6.24
C LYS A 15 2.48 -4.96 6.26
N ILE A 16 3.53 -5.02 5.44
CA ILE A 16 4.50 -3.92 5.30
C ILE A 16 3.79 -2.68 4.75
N GLY A 17 3.04 -2.81 3.65
CA GLY A 17 2.30 -1.68 3.06
C GLY A 17 1.32 -1.04 4.04
N ARG A 18 0.57 -1.87 4.78
CA ARG A 18 -0.39 -1.39 5.79
C ARG A 18 0.28 -0.61 6.89
N ARG A 19 1.40 -1.11 7.44
CA ARG A 19 2.19 -0.41 8.46
C ARG A 19 2.77 0.90 7.92
N PHE A 20 3.40 0.87 6.73
CA PHE A 20 3.96 2.07 6.12
C PHE A 20 2.92 3.15 5.87
N SER A 21 1.72 2.79 5.39
CA SER A 21 0.64 3.78 5.20
C SER A 21 0.17 4.39 6.53
N LEU A 22 0.07 3.57 7.59
CA LEU A 22 -0.39 4.02 8.90
C LEU A 22 0.65 4.92 9.55
N THR A 23 1.92 4.55 9.45
CA THR A 23 3.05 5.34 9.93
C THR A 23 3.16 6.66 9.15
N GLY A 24 3.05 6.62 7.82
CA GLY A 24 3.07 7.81 6.97
C GLY A 24 1.92 8.78 7.31
N LEU A 25 0.72 8.24 7.50
CA LEU A 25 -0.43 9.02 7.96
C LEU A 25 -0.21 9.62 9.35
N GLY A 26 0.36 8.84 10.28
CA GLY A 26 0.70 9.32 11.62
C GLY A 26 1.73 10.45 11.60
N ILE A 27 2.78 10.32 10.81
CA ILE A 27 3.80 11.38 10.63
C ILE A 27 3.16 12.64 10.05
N LEU A 28 2.30 12.48 9.03
CA LEU A 28 1.65 13.61 8.38
C LEU A 28 0.66 14.31 9.33
N PHE A 29 -0.06 13.54 10.14
CA PHE A 29 -0.95 14.08 11.17
C PHE A 29 -0.18 14.82 12.27
N ILE A 30 0.95 14.28 12.73
CA ILE A 30 1.82 14.94 13.71
C ILE A 30 2.44 16.21 13.11
N GLY A 31 2.92 16.17 11.87
CA GLY A 31 3.45 17.34 11.17
C GLY A 31 2.39 18.43 10.98
N MET A 32 1.15 18.05 10.69
CA MET A 32 0.02 18.98 10.63
C MET A 32 -0.29 19.60 11.99
N LEU A 33 -0.37 18.81 13.07
CA LEU A 33 -0.56 19.32 14.43
C LEU A 33 0.58 20.27 14.82
N ALA A 34 1.82 19.91 14.44
CA ALA A 34 2.97 20.73 14.69
C ALA A 34 2.85 22.10 13.99
N SER A 35 2.31 22.13 12.77
CA SER A 35 2.06 23.40 12.06
C SER A 35 1.09 24.33 12.79
N PHE A 36 0.25 23.82 13.69
CA PHE A 36 -0.66 24.64 14.49
C PHE A 36 -0.05 25.10 15.82
N VAL A 37 1.13 24.63 16.23
CA VAL A 37 1.77 25.04 17.49
C VAL A 37 2.33 26.48 17.53
N PRO A 38 2.73 27.13 16.42
CA PRO A 38 3.14 28.54 16.46
C PRO A 38 2.07 29.49 17.04
N THR A 39 0.78 29.09 17.03
CA THR A 39 -0.28 29.87 17.68
C THR A 39 -0.35 29.68 19.20
N TRP A 40 0.24 28.60 19.74
CA TRP A 40 0.25 28.29 21.17
C TRP A 40 1.50 28.79 21.88
N TYR A 41 2.60 29.00 21.15
CA TYR A 41 3.88 29.48 21.70
C TYR A 41 4.33 30.76 20.97
N PRO A 42 4.05 31.95 21.54
CA PRO A 42 4.45 33.22 20.95
C PRO A 42 5.99 33.27 20.83
N PRO A 43 6.55 33.63 19.66
CA PRO A 43 7.99 33.71 19.45
C PRO A 43 8.68 34.76 20.35
N ASP A 44 7.90 35.64 20.98
CA ASP A 44 8.35 36.77 21.78
C ASP A 44 8.61 36.40 23.25
N THR A 45 8.24 35.18 23.67
CA THR A 45 8.42 34.70 25.05
C THR A 45 9.67 33.83 25.17
N VAL A 46 10.49 34.12 26.19
CA VAL A 46 11.72 33.37 26.46
C VAL A 46 11.35 31.98 26.96
N ALA A 47 11.74 30.93 26.23
CA ALA A 47 11.41 29.55 26.56
C ALA A 47 11.89 29.17 27.99
N PRO A 48 11.02 28.60 28.86
CA PRO A 48 11.33 28.33 30.26
C PRO A 48 12.27 27.13 30.46
N ASN A 49 12.53 26.35 29.41
CA ASN A 49 13.31 25.13 29.46
C ASN A 49 14.08 24.89 28.15
N ALA A 50 15.28 24.33 28.25
CA ALA A 50 16.19 24.11 27.11
C ALA A 50 15.57 23.25 25.99
N VAL A 51 14.66 22.33 26.35
CA VAL A 51 13.91 21.51 25.39
C VAL A 51 12.96 22.37 24.56
N ALA A 52 12.25 23.34 25.16
CA ALA A 52 11.35 24.23 24.42
C ALA A 52 12.13 25.20 23.52
N ALA A 53 13.29 25.69 23.97
CA ALA A 53 14.16 26.55 23.16
C ALA A 53 14.69 25.82 21.89
N PHE A 54 15.14 24.57 22.05
CA PHE A 54 15.56 23.73 20.93
C PHE A 54 14.40 23.51 19.95
N VAL A 55 13.24 23.16 20.48
CA VAL A 55 12.04 22.91 19.71
C VAL A 55 11.59 24.16 18.93
N GLN A 56 11.65 25.36 19.53
CA GLN A 56 11.32 26.64 18.89
C GLN A 56 12.28 27.00 17.75
N GLN A 57 13.59 26.76 17.92
CA GLN A 57 14.59 27.05 16.89
C GLN A 57 14.48 26.13 15.67
N TYR A 58 14.21 24.84 15.89
CA TYR A 58 14.16 23.84 14.81
C TYR A 58 12.76 23.55 14.28
N TRP A 59 11.70 24.12 14.88
CA TRP A 59 10.30 23.90 14.50
C TRP A 59 9.99 24.07 13.01
N PRO A 60 10.45 25.16 12.35
CA PRO A 60 10.12 25.40 10.96
C PRO A 60 10.73 24.32 10.06
N ILE A 61 11.97 23.93 10.36
CA ILE A 61 12.73 22.94 9.59
C ILE A 61 12.17 21.53 9.80
N ILE A 62 11.82 21.18 11.05
CA ILE A 62 11.21 19.88 11.38
C ILE A 62 9.88 19.73 10.63
N SER A 63 9.04 20.76 10.63
CA SER A 63 7.76 20.74 9.92
C SER A 63 7.95 20.65 8.41
N PHE A 64 8.92 21.41 7.87
CA PHE A 64 9.22 21.44 6.44
C PHE A 64 9.78 20.12 5.91
N ILE A 65 10.52 19.36 6.72
CA ILE A 65 11.04 18.03 6.36
C ILE A 65 10.01 16.92 6.65
N ALA A 66 9.26 17.05 7.74
CA ALA A 66 8.29 16.03 8.17
C ALA A 66 7.13 15.86 7.17
N LEU A 67 6.66 16.96 6.55
CA LEU A 67 5.54 16.90 5.60
C LEU A 67 5.91 16.13 4.30
N PRO A 68 7.01 16.47 3.59
CA PRO A 68 7.48 15.69 2.43
C PRO A 68 7.83 14.25 2.81
N ALA A 69 8.53 14.03 3.92
CA ALA A 69 8.90 12.69 4.36
C ALA A 69 7.66 11.82 4.67
N GLY A 70 6.67 12.39 5.36
CA GLY A 70 5.38 11.76 5.61
C GLY A 70 4.62 11.45 4.33
N PHE A 71 4.61 12.38 3.36
CA PHE A 71 3.95 12.20 2.07
C PHE A 71 4.59 11.08 1.24
N ILE A 72 5.92 11.00 1.17
CA ILE A 72 6.64 9.94 0.46
C ILE A 72 6.34 8.58 1.10
N CYS A 73 6.40 8.51 2.43
CA CYS A 73 6.08 7.30 3.19
C CYS A 73 4.62 6.84 2.93
N ALA A 74 3.67 7.78 2.94
CA ALA A 74 2.27 7.51 2.62
C ALA A 74 2.07 7.06 1.17
N SER A 75 2.78 7.67 0.21
CA SER A 75 2.74 7.30 -1.21
C SER A 75 3.23 5.86 -1.44
N ILE A 76 4.37 5.51 -0.84
CA ILE A 76 4.91 4.13 -0.89
C ILE A 76 3.93 3.16 -0.22
N GLY A 77 3.41 3.49 0.97
CA GLY A 77 2.42 2.68 1.67
C GLY A 77 1.17 2.43 0.83
N SER A 78 0.65 3.48 0.17
CA SER A 78 -0.50 3.43 -0.72
C SER A 78 -0.26 2.52 -1.93
N TYR A 79 0.93 2.57 -2.53
CA TYR A 79 1.31 1.66 -3.62
C TYR A 79 1.22 0.19 -3.19
N PHE A 80 1.81 -0.16 -2.05
CA PHE A 80 1.79 -1.53 -1.55
C PHE A 80 0.38 -2.00 -1.17
N ILE A 81 -0.44 -1.12 -0.59
CA ILE A 81 -1.85 -1.44 -0.28
C ILE A 81 -2.63 -1.68 -1.55
N ASN A 82 -2.57 -0.77 -2.53
CA ASN A 82 -3.32 -0.91 -3.77
C ASN A 82 -2.95 -2.18 -4.55
N ARG A 83 -1.72 -2.66 -4.38
CA ARG A 83 -1.23 -3.85 -5.07
C ARG A 83 -1.50 -5.17 -4.34
N PHE A 84 -1.38 -5.21 -3.02
CA PHE A 84 -1.40 -6.47 -2.25
C PHE A 84 -2.56 -6.60 -1.26
N ALA A 85 -3.26 -5.51 -0.93
CA ALA A 85 -4.36 -5.56 0.02
C ALA A 85 -5.61 -6.21 -0.59
N LEU A 86 -6.36 -6.87 0.29
CA LEU A 86 -7.70 -7.34 -0.04
C LEU A 86 -8.61 -6.14 -0.29
N ARG A 87 -9.21 -6.07 -1.49
CA ARG A 87 -10.19 -5.04 -1.83
C ARG A 87 -11.55 -5.64 -2.12
N ARG A 88 -12.59 -4.86 -1.86
CA ARG A 88 -13.95 -5.21 -2.27
C ARG A 88 -14.16 -4.75 -3.71
N TRP A 89 -14.57 -5.66 -4.58
CA TRP A 89 -14.79 -5.35 -5.99
C TRP A 89 -16.23 -4.92 -6.24
N PRO A 90 -16.46 -3.99 -7.18
CA PRO A 90 -17.81 -3.65 -7.63
C PRO A 90 -18.48 -4.91 -8.18
N GLY A 91 -19.65 -5.27 -7.65
CA GLY A 91 -20.41 -6.45 -8.10
C GLY A 91 -20.06 -7.79 -7.43
N SER A 92 -19.03 -7.87 -6.57
CA SER A 92 -18.70 -9.09 -5.82
C SER A 92 -18.90 -8.91 -4.32
N LYS A 93 -19.68 -9.81 -3.70
CA LYS A 93 -19.93 -9.78 -2.24
C LYS A 93 -18.67 -10.06 -1.42
N THR A 94 -17.67 -10.73 -2.01
CA THR A 94 -16.43 -11.17 -1.35
C THR A 94 -15.29 -10.19 -1.58
N ALA A 95 -14.57 -9.84 -0.50
CA ALA A 95 -13.29 -9.14 -0.60
C ALA A 95 -12.24 -10.12 -1.15
N ALA A 96 -11.67 -9.82 -2.31
CA ALA A 96 -10.70 -10.69 -2.94
C ALA A 96 -9.59 -9.88 -3.60
N ARG A 97 -8.38 -10.42 -3.57
CA ARG A 97 -7.25 -9.83 -4.27
C ARG A 97 -7.34 -10.11 -5.79
N PRO A 98 -6.60 -9.38 -6.64
CA PRO A 98 -6.62 -9.61 -8.08
C PRO A 98 -6.27 -11.06 -8.48
N ASP A 99 -5.36 -11.73 -7.76
CA ASP A 99 -5.02 -13.14 -7.96
C ASP A 99 -6.25 -14.04 -7.73
N GLN A 100 -6.99 -13.80 -6.63
CA GLN A 100 -8.18 -14.58 -6.27
C GLN A 100 -9.35 -14.34 -7.22
N MET A 101 -9.46 -13.16 -7.81
CA MET A 101 -10.46 -12.88 -8.84
C MET A 101 -10.14 -13.62 -10.13
N LEU A 102 -8.87 -13.63 -10.56
CA LEU A 102 -8.46 -14.36 -11.74
C LEU A 102 -8.65 -15.88 -11.53
N GLU A 103 -8.26 -16.40 -10.37
CA GLU A 103 -8.49 -17.79 -9.96
C GLU A 103 -9.98 -18.16 -10.06
N ARG A 104 -10.87 -17.30 -9.56
CA ARG A 104 -12.31 -17.55 -9.61
C ARG A 104 -12.86 -17.57 -11.03
N ASN A 105 -12.37 -16.68 -11.90
CA ASN A 105 -12.77 -16.64 -13.31
C ASN A 105 -12.24 -17.85 -14.09
N MET A 106 -11.14 -18.45 -13.64
CA MET A 106 -10.56 -19.67 -14.22
C MET A 106 -11.13 -20.96 -13.63
N LYS A 107 -12.02 -20.86 -12.65
CA LYS A 107 -12.69 -22.02 -12.06
C LYS A 107 -13.60 -22.65 -13.12
N GLY A 108 -13.29 -23.87 -13.53
CA GLY A 108 -13.95 -24.56 -14.66
C GLY A 108 -12.97 -25.01 -15.74
N PHE A 109 -11.72 -24.52 -15.71
CA PHE A 109 -10.65 -25.06 -16.56
C PHE A 109 -10.27 -26.48 -16.14
N ASP A 110 -9.97 -27.32 -17.14
CA ASP A 110 -9.53 -28.71 -16.98
C ASP A 110 -8.27 -28.83 -16.10
N ASP A 111 -8.00 -30.02 -15.55
CA ASP A 111 -6.85 -30.25 -14.66
C ASP A 111 -5.48 -30.24 -15.36
N LYS A 112 -5.50 -30.11 -16.69
CA LYS A 112 -4.33 -29.91 -17.54
C LYS A 112 -3.70 -28.52 -17.39
N TYR A 113 -4.43 -27.56 -16.82
CA TYR A 113 -3.93 -26.20 -16.61
C TYR A 113 -3.39 -26.04 -15.18
N ALA A 114 -2.27 -25.33 -15.07
CA ALA A 114 -1.71 -24.92 -13.79
C ALA A 114 -1.55 -23.40 -13.71
N TYR A 115 -1.98 -22.82 -12.60
CA TYR A 115 -1.89 -21.40 -12.31
C TYR A 115 -0.81 -21.13 -11.27
N PHE A 116 0.08 -20.20 -11.57
CA PHE A 116 1.12 -19.72 -10.68
C PHE A 116 0.87 -18.25 -10.35
N ALA A 117 0.56 -17.97 -9.08
CA ALA A 117 0.42 -16.63 -8.54
C ALA A 117 1.61 -16.32 -7.62
N TYR A 118 2.51 -15.44 -8.06
CA TYR A 118 3.75 -15.09 -7.33
C TYR A 118 4.65 -16.30 -6.96
N GLY A 119 4.53 -17.42 -7.69
CA GLY A 119 5.38 -18.60 -7.51
C GLY A 119 6.62 -18.62 -8.40
N LEU A 120 6.61 -17.82 -9.47
CA LEU A 120 7.65 -17.68 -10.48
C LEU A 120 8.04 -16.18 -10.57
N PRO A 121 9.13 -15.79 -11.24
CA PRO A 121 9.49 -14.37 -11.44
C PRO A 121 8.39 -13.57 -12.18
N SER A 122 7.39 -14.23 -12.75
CA SER A 122 6.19 -13.64 -13.33
C SER A 122 5.05 -13.48 -12.30
N GLN A 123 4.27 -12.39 -12.42
CA GLN A 123 3.22 -12.05 -11.46
C GLN A 123 2.05 -13.06 -11.48
N TYR A 124 1.57 -13.37 -12.69
CA TYR A 124 0.50 -14.31 -12.94
C TYR A 124 0.86 -15.12 -14.19
N LEU A 125 0.97 -16.43 -14.04
CA LEU A 125 1.33 -17.32 -15.13
C LEU A 125 0.38 -18.51 -15.15
N VAL A 126 -0.12 -18.83 -16.34
CA VAL A 126 -0.94 -20.02 -16.58
C VAL A 126 -0.17 -20.88 -17.56
N SER A 127 0.15 -22.10 -17.15
CA SER A 127 0.70 -23.13 -18.03
C SER A 127 -0.42 -24.08 -18.45
N GLY A 128 -0.48 -24.41 -19.73
CA GLY A 128 -1.40 -25.40 -20.27
C GLY A 128 -0.77 -26.21 -21.41
N PRO A 129 -1.53 -27.13 -22.03
CA PRO A 129 -1.05 -27.99 -23.11
C PRO A 129 -0.50 -27.22 -24.31
N CYS A 130 -1.04 -26.03 -24.57
CA CYS A 130 -0.67 -25.18 -25.70
C CYS A 130 0.47 -24.19 -25.39
N GLY A 131 1.06 -24.23 -24.19
CA GLY A 131 2.18 -23.37 -23.79
C GLY A 131 1.95 -22.58 -22.50
N VAL A 132 2.69 -21.46 -22.36
CA VAL A 132 2.71 -20.62 -21.16
C VAL A 132 2.16 -19.23 -21.49
N LEU A 133 1.13 -18.81 -20.75
CA LEU A 133 0.51 -17.50 -20.86
C LEU A 133 0.83 -16.68 -19.61
N ILE A 134 1.30 -15.45 -19.82
CA ILE A 134 1.61 -14.51 -18.74
C ILE A 134 0.55 -13.41 -18.74
N PHE A 135 -0.10 -13.22 -17.60
CA PHE A 135 -1.10 -12.16 -17.43
C PHE A 135 -0.49 -10.95 -16.72
N ALA A 136 -0.64 -9.78 -17.33
CA ALA A 136 -0.40 -8.49 -16.70
C ALA A 136 -1.74 -7.87 -16.29
N VAL A 137 -2.16 -8.08 -15.05
CA VAL A 137 -3.44 -7.55 -14.56
C VAL A 137 -3.27 -6.07 -14.20
N ARG A 138 -4.00 -5.21 -14.91
CA ARG A 138 -4.14 -3.79 -14.58
C ARG A 138 -5.58 -3.50 -14.18
N GLY A 139 -5.76 -2.72 -13.12
CA GLY A 139 -7.09 -2.28 -12.72
C GLY A 139 -7.54 -1.16 -13.64
N ASP A 140 -8.55 -1.43 -14.46
CA ASP A 140 -9.29 -0.40 -15.18
C ASP A 140 -10.57 -0.04 -14.41
N ARG A 141 -10.95 1.24 -14.41
CA ARG A 141 -12.25 1.72 -13.90
C ARG A 141 -13.30 1.80 -14.99
N GLY A 142 -12.93 1.55 -16.26
CA GLY A 142 -13.85 1.57 -17.39
C GLY A 142 -15.00 0.57 -17.21
N ARG A 143 -16.24 1.05 -17.34
CA ARG A 143 -17.37 0.18 -17.71
C ARG A 143 -17.12 -0.22 -19.16
N VAL A 144 -16.87 -1.51 -19.39
CA VAL A 144 -16.94 -2.06 -20.74
C VAL A 144 -18.42 -2.07 -21.11
N MET A 145 -18.81 -1.17 -22.03
CA MET A 145 -20.16 -1.09 -22.58
C MET A 145 -20.38 -2.19 -23.62
#